data_AF-A0A7Y1TMD9-F1
#
_entry.id   AF-A0A7Y1TMD9-F1
#
_cell.length_a   1.000
_cell.length_b   1.000
_cell.length_c   1.000
_cell.angle_alpha   90.00
_cell.angle_beta   90.00
_cell.angle_gamma   90.00
#
_symmetry.space_group_name_H-M   'P 1'
#
loop_
_entity.id
_entity.type
_entity.pdbx_description
1 polymer ?
#
loop_
_entity_poly.entity_id
_entity_poly.type
_entity_poly.pdbx_seq_one_letter_code
_entity_poly.pdbx_strand_id
1 'polypeptide(L)' 'VEPLAGVLGAWAVLTFQPILPYALAFAAGAMIFVVVEEVIPETQRDKYTDIATMGFIVGFIIMMTLDVGLG' A
#
# COMPACT_ATOMS: atom_id res chain seq x y z
N VAL A 1 33.83 8.51 8.61
CA VAL A 1 32.79 9.49 8.17
C VAL A 1 31.37 8.92 8.31
N GLU A 2 31.25 7.62 8.51
CA GLU A 2 30.02 6.86 8.68
C GLU A 2 29.16 7.27 9.91
N PRO A 3 29.71 7.61 11.10
CA PRO A 3 28.88 7.92 12.26
C PRO A 3 28.25 9.32 12.19
N LEU A 4 28.92 10.31 11.58
CA LEU A 4 28.36 11.66 11.46
C LEU A 4 27.19 11.70 10.49
N ALA A 5 27.33 11.02 9.34
CA ALA A 5 26.25 10.90 8.37
C ALA A 5 25.07 10.08 8.92
N GLY A 6 25.34 9.03 9.71
CA GLY A 6 24.32 8.26 10.41
C GLY A 6 23.53 9.08 11.44
N VAL A 7 24.21 9.93 12.23
CA VAL A 7 23.55 10.80 13.21
C VAL A 7 22.69 11.88 12.53
N LEU A 8 23.19 12.48 11.45
CA LEU A 8 22.41 13.43 10.65
C LEU A 8 21.19 12.78 10.00
N GLY A 9 21.35 11.56 9.47
CA GLY A 9 20.25 10.77 8.91
C GLY A 9 19.20 10.41 9.97
N ALA A 10 19.64 9.98 11.15
CA ALA A 10 18.74 9.69 12.27
C ALA A 10 17.98 10.94 12.72
N TRP A 11 18.64 12.09 12.84
CA TRP A 11 18.00 13.35 13.22
C TRP A 11 16.95 13.80 12.20
N ALA A 12 17.24 13.64 10.90
CA ALA A 12 16.26 13.91 9.84
C ALA A 12 15.04 12.99 9.96
N VAL A 13 15.23 11.68 10.11
CA VAL A 13 14.13 10.71 10.23
C VAL A 13 13.26 11.00 11.47
N LEU A 14 13.86 11.27 12.63
CA LEU A 14 13.13 11.60 13.87
C LEU A 14 12.23 12.83 13.71
N THR A 15 12.61 13.78 12.85
CA THR A 15 11.81 14.98 12.58
C THR A 15 10.59 14.68 11.70
N PHE A 16 10.72 13.74 10.75
CA PHE A 16 9.64 13.36 9.82
C PHE A 16 8.76 12.20 10.32
N GLN A 17 9.18 11.45 11.33
CA GLN A 17 8.41 10.35 11.93
C GLN A 17 6.99 10.73 12.35
N PRO A 18 6.71 11.91 12.93
CA PRO A 18 5.35 12.26 13.35
C PRO A 18 4.40 12.50 12.17
N ILE A 19 4.88 12.95 11.01
CA ILE A 19 4.04 13.24 9.83
C ILE A 19 3.84 12.02 8.93
N LEU A 20 4.80 11.08 8.95
CA LEU A 20 4.77 9.81 8.21
C LEU A 20 3.46 9.01 8.38
N PRO A 21 2.91 8.75 9.59
CA PRO A 21 1.68 7.97 9.72
C PRO A 21 0.47 8.66 9.10
N TYR A 22 0.39 9.99 9.17
CA TYR A 22 -0.69 10.74 8.54
C TYR A 22 -0.60 10.69 7.01
N ALA A 23 0.61 10.82 6.45
CA ALA A 23 0.84 10.71 5.02
C ALA A 23 0.56 9.29 4.50
N LEU A 24 0.99 8.25 5.23
CA LEU A 24 0.72 6.85 4.89
C LEU A 24 -0.77 6.53 5.00
N ALA A 25 -1.47 7.02 6.02
CA ALA A 25 -2.92 6.86 6.14
C ALA A 25 -3.67 7.53 4.99
N PHE A 26 -3.25 8.74 4.59
CA PHE A 26 -3.82 9.42 3.43
C PHE A 26 -3.56 8.64 2.13
N ALA A 27 -2.34 8.15 1.91
CA ALA A 27 -2.00 7.34 0.75
C ALA A 27 -2.81 6.03 0.71
N ALA A 28 -2.97 5.35 1.84
CA ALA A 28 -3.79 4.16 1.96
C ALA A 28 -5.27 4.44 1.59
N GLY A 29 -5.82 5.56 2.09
CA GLY A 29 -7.17 6.00 1.75
C GLY A 29 -7.36 6.28 0.25
N ALA A 30 -6.40 6.96 -0.38
CA ALA A 30 -6.43 7.23 -1.82
C ALA A 30 -6.42 5.93 -2.65
N MET A 31 -5.60 4.95 -2.26
CA MET A 31 -5.53 3.66 -2.96
C MET A 31 -6.84 2.87 -2.81
N ILE A 32 -7.48 2.88 -1.65
CA ILE A 32 -8.78 2.23 -1.46
C ILE A 32 -9.86 2.88 -2.34
N PHE A 33 -9.89 4.21 -2.39
CA PHE A 33 -10.85 4.94 -3.24
C PHE A 33 -10.71 4.58 -4.72
N VAL A 34 -9.49 4.64 -5.27
CA VAL A 34 -9.21 4.29 -6.68
C VAL A 34 -9.61 2.85 -6.98
N VAL A 35 -9.31 1.91 -6.08
CA VAL A 35 -9.69 0.50 -6.30
C VAL A 35 -11.20 0.32 -6.33
N VAL A 36 -11.94 0.97 -5.43
CA VAL A 36 -13.39 0.81 -5.32
C VAL A 36 -14.16 1.55 -6.42
N GLU A 37 -13.75 2.77 -6.77
CA GLU A 37 -14.49 3.59 -7.75
C GLU A 37 -14.03 3.39 -9.19
N GLU A 38 -12.77 3.02 -9.42
CA GLU A 38 -12.25 2.85 -10.78
C GLU A 38 -12.01 1.38 -11.12
N VAL A 39 -11.21 0.67 -10.32
CA VAL A 39 -10.75 -0.68 -10.68
C VAL A 39 -11.88 -1.71 -10.65
N ILE A 40 -12.68 -1.76 -9.57
CA ILE A 40 -13.79 -2.72 -9.48
C ILE A 40 -14.81 -2.46 -10.59
N PRO A 41 -15.34 -1.24 -10.80
CA PRO A 41 -16.32 -0.98 -11.85
C PRO A 41 -15.80 -1.24 -13.26
N GLU A 42 -14.54 -0.90 -13.55
CA GLU A 42 -13.93 -1.16 -14.85
C GLU A 42 -13.83 -2.67 -15.12
N THR A 43 -13.46 -3.48 -14.13
CA THR A 43 -13.44 -4.95 -14.29
C THR A 43 -14.83 -5.57 -14.40
N GLN A 44 -15.86 -4.92 -13.84
CA GLN A 44 -17.26 -5.38 -13.92
C GLN A 44 -17.96 -4.98 -15.22
N ARG A 45 -17.38 -4.07 -16.02
CA ARG A 45 -17.90 -3.68 -17.34
C ARG A 45 -17.67 -4.74 -18.42
N ASP A 46 -16.72 -5.65 -18.21
CA ASP A 46 -16.44 -6.73 -19.13
C ASP A 46 -17.25 -8.00 -18.81
N LYS A 47 -17.30 -8.96 -19.73
CA LYS A 47 -18.09 -10.20 -19.57
C LYS A 47 -17.47 -11.21 -18.58
N TYR A 48 -16.27 -10.95 -18.06
CA TYR A 48 -15.49 -11.88 -17.24
C TYR A 48 -15.40 -11.45 -15.77
N THR A 49 -16.50 -10.93 -15.22
CA THR A 49 -16.60 -10.43 -13.85
C THR A 49 -16.19 -11.45 -12.78
N ASP A 50 -16.54 -12.73 -12.99
CA ASP A 50 -16.19 -13.82 -12.08
C ASP A 50 -14.68 -14.11 -12.06
N ILE A 51 -14.02 -14.04 -13.22
CA ILE A 51 -12.57 -14.26 -13.34
C ILE A 51 -11.81 -13.08 -12.71
N ALA A 52 -12.27 -11.85 -12.95
CA ALA A 52 -11.69 -10.66 -12.33
C ALA A 52 -11.80 -10.71 -10.79
N THR A 53 -12.95 -11.14 -10.28
CA THR A 53 -13.17 -11.29 -8.83
C THR A 53 -12.29 -12.39 -8.23
N MET A 54 -12.16 -13.54 -8.90
CA MET A 54 -11.21 -14.58 -8.48
C MET A 54 -9.77 -14.08 -8.47
N GLY A 55 -9.35 -13.33 -9.50
CA GLY A 55 -8.03 -12.73 -9.58
C GLY A 55 -7.76 -11.75 -8.44
N PHE A 56 -8.75 -10.91 -8.09
CA PHE A 56 -8.67 -10.01 -6.95
C PHE A 56 -8.48 -10.77 -5.62
N ILE A 57 -9.29 -11.81 -5.38
CA ILE A 57 -9.19 -12.63 -4.17
C ILE A 57 -7.82 -13.31 -4.06
N VAL A 58 -7.31 -13.88 -5.16
CA VAL A 58 -5.98 -14.53 -5.19
C VAL A 58 -4.88 -13.51 -4.92
N GLY A 59 -4.91 -12.34 -5.57
CA GLY A 59 -3.94 -11.26 -5.35
C GLY A 59 -3.95 -10.77 -3.91
N PHE A 60 -5.13 -10.62 -3.30
CA PHE A 60 -5.29 -10.24 -1.91
C PHE A 60 -4.67 -11.30 -0.96
N ILE A 61 -4.95 -12.59 -1.19
CA ILE A 61 -4.37 -13.68 -0.40
C ILE A 61 -2.84 -13.69 -0.50
N ILE A 62 -2.28 -13.53 -1.70
CA ILE A 62 -0.83 -13.49 -1.91
C ILE A 62 -0.22 -12.32 -1.14
N MET A 63 -0.80 -11.12 -1.25
CA MET A 63 -0.31 -9.94 -0.55
C MET A 63 -0.36 -10.13 0.98
N MET A 64 -1.48 -10.63 1.52
CA MET A 64 -1.61 -10.92 2.95
C MET A 64 -0.63 -11.99 3.44
N THR A 65 -0.35 -12.99 2.62
CA THR A 65 0.65 -14.02 2.95
C THR A 65 2.06 -13.44 2.97
N LEU A 66 2.39 -12.55 2.03
CA LEU A 66 3.68 -11.86 1.99
C LEU A 66 3.85 -10.90 3.17
N ASP A 67 2.81 -10.15 3.54
CA ASP A 67 2.82 -9.24 4.69
C ASP A 67 3.04 -10.00 6.01
N VAL A 68 2.30 -11.08 6.24
CA VAL A 68 2.46 -11.91 7.45
C VAL A 68 3.78 -12.70 7.46
N GLY A 69 4.28 -13.10 6.28
CA GLY A 69 5.48 -13.93 6.16
C GLY A 69 6.81 -13.16 6.15
N LEU A 70 6.82 -11.93 5.65
CA LEU A 70 8.01 -11.05 5.59
C LEU A 70 7.97 -9.91 6.61
N GLY A 71 6.80 -9.65 7.21
CA GLY A 71 6.58 -8.67 8.27
C GLY A 71 7.07 -9.12 9.64
#